data_AF-A0A2B4SVS4-F1
#
_entry.id   AF-A0A2B4SVS4-F1
#
_cell.length_a   1.000
_cell.length_b   1.000
_cell.length_c   1.000
_cell.angle_alpha   90.00
_cell.angle_beta   90.00
_cell.angle_gamma   90.00
#
_symmetry.space_group_name_H-M   'P 1'
#
loop_
_entity.id
_entity.type
_entity.pdbx_description
1 polymer ?
#
loop_
_entity_poly.entity_id
_entity_poly.type
_entity_poly.pdbx_seq_one_letter_code
_entity_poly.pdbx_strand_id
1 'polypeptide(L)'
;MLFAGSKWLLLRPLQTSTKKMLETGPTVYRPPPKRLECPTICRCHSKGSTVTSHLTYFKTLSVGPVWGLNSRPPAQQFGALQHPSPRKYVGNSDYFADAIWDQKTGSHLRHREQVYIYDSKFGLSRSELKKSTEEIIIMAEFWRYLSLYFWYRRVVKILLHFSTGQCELQRICYKTRHGALRTGQVEKSLRQSKSKELSDLVDAANVNIQEALELIIRVKRIRRAQESVFVDSVSICLNQICGYTDLCHDAEQLRNQPYSSDDASHEKKLMQLWNLLMPDTPLKERISKQWGDIGFQGKDPRTDFRGMGVLALENLLYFASKHTPAARKVLSQSHHPHFWFSYAIAGINITSLALQFLNKGSLRSHFYNCKQGKPTVDDFHEVYSYLFFEFSAFWIKEEPESVMIFNQVRDKFADNIDTILKNPSTVLELKYTSIQSSASLSSVSTLE
;
A
#
# COMPACT_ATOMS: atom_id res chain seq x y z
N MET A 1 24.90 39.76 -52.75
CA MET A 1 26.15 40.38 -53.26
C MET A 1 27.17 40.21 -52.15
N LEU A 2 28.25 39.42 -52.28
CA LEU A 2 29.40 39.58 -53.21
C LEU A 2 30.01 40.99 -53.04
N PHE A 3 31.29 41.19 -52.68
CA PHE A 3 32.47 40.30 -52.71
C PHE A 3 33.50 40.62 -51.60
N ALA A 4 34.39 39.64 -51.31
CA ALA A 4 35.82 39.72 -50.91
C ALA A 4 36.34 40.77 -49.88
N GLY A 5 37.38 40.51 -49.09
CA GLY A 5 38.27 39.35 -48.94
C GLY A 5 38.87 39.31 -47.52
N SER A 6 39.31 38.17 -46.97
CA SER A 6 40.66 37.60 -47.18
C SER A 6 41.80 38.61 -46.87
N LYS A 7 42.81 38.32 -46.04
CA LYS A 7 43.31 37.01 -45.56
C LYS A 7 44.48 37.17 -44.53
N TRP A 8 44.65 36.20 -43.62
CA TRP A 8 45.86 35.87 -42.81
C TRP A 8 46.50 36.97 -41.89
N LEU A 9 47.45 36.66 -40.99
CA LEU A 9 47.53 35.69 -39.86
C LEU A 9 48.83 36.00 -39.06
N LEU A 10 49.03 35.37 -37.88
CA LEU A 10 50.29 35.34 -37.09
C LEU A 10 50.68 36.67 -36.41
N LEU A 11 51.43 36.73 -35.31
CA LEU A 11 51.61 35.98 -34.05
C LEU A 11 52.58 36.87 -33.22
N ARG A 12 52.37 36.91 -31.89
CA ARG A 12 53.26 37.35 -30.77
C ARG A 12 54.77 37.55 -31.05
N PRO A 13 55.45 38.50 -30.35
CA PRO A 13 55.99 38.30 -28.98
C PRO A 13 55.67 39.49 -28.01
N LEU A 14 55.65 39.38 -26.66
CA LEU A 14 56.72 39.08 -25.66
C LEU A 14 57.91 40.08 -25.76
N GLN A 15 58.48 40.68 -24.71
CA GLN A 15 58.24 40.68 -23.24
C GLN A 15 59.05 41.84 -22.58
N THR A 16 59.00 41.95 -21.24
CA THR A 16 59.91 42.70 -20.31
C THR A 16 59.65 44.18 -20.03
N SER A 17 60.05 44.77 -18.88
CA SER A 17 60.08 44.30 -17.46
C SER A 17 60.51 45.48 -16.54
N THR A 18 60.34 45.31 -15.22
CA THR A 18 60.87 46.13 -14.09
C THR A 18 60.13 47.46 -13.79
N LYS A 19 59.99 47.92 -12.53
CA LYS A 19 60.67 47.55 -11.26
C LYS A 19 59.86 48.01 -10.01
N LYS A 20 59.78 47.17 -8.96
CA LYS A 20 59.71 47.50 -7.48
C LYS A 20 58.53 48.35 -6.92
N MET A 21 58.15 48.30 -5.63
CA MET A 21 58.14 47.26 -4.55
C MET A 21 57.47 47.87 -3.29
N LEU A 22 56.45 47.22 -2.69
CA LEU A 22 56.12 47.16 -1.24
C LEU A 22 54.82 46.32 -1.10
N GLU A 23 54.88 45.01 -0.81
CA GLU A 23 55.00 44.38 0.52
C GLU A 23 53.80 44.59 1.48
N THR A 24 52.87 43.63 1.44
CA THR A 24 52.38 42.88 2.63
C THR A 24 51.99 41.46 2.17
N GLY A 25 52.22 40.46 3.02
CA GLY A 25 51.82 39.05 2.83
C GLY A 25 51.78 38.36 4.20
N PRO A 26 51.79 37.01 4.32
CA PRO A 26 51.62 35.97 3.30
C PRO A 26 50.17 35.37 3.42
N THR A 27 49.76 34.15 3.05
CA THR A 27 50.42 32.92 2.58
C THR A 27 49.48 32.10 1.67
N VAL A 28 50.01 31.16 0.90
CA VAL A 28 49.28 30.14 0.13
C VAL A 28 49.52 28.76 0.74
N TYR A 29 48.51 27.87 0.83
CA TYR A 29 48.78 26.45 0.56
C TYR A 29 47.58 25.62 0.03
N ARG A 30 47.78 25.14 -1.22
CA ARG A 30 47.41 23.87 -1.86
C ARG A 30 46.32 22.95 -1.21
N PRO A 31 45.34 22.44 -2.00
CA PRO A 31 44.38 21.44 -1.52
C PRO A 31 45.02 20.03 -1.38
N PRO A 32 44.67 19.25 -0.34
CA PRO A 32 45.09 17.86 -0.19
C PRO A 32 44.22 16.87 -1.01
N PRO A 33 44.70 15.63 -1.25
CA PRO A 33 44.12 14.73 -2.26
C PRO A 33 42.97 13.86 -1.74
N LYS A 34 42.23 13.27 -2.69
CA LYS A 34 41.29 12.17 -2.45
C LYS A 34 41.99 11.00 -1.72
N ARG A 35 41.34 10.42 -0.72
CA ARG A 35 41.64 9.08 -0.21
C ARG A 35 40.36 8.26 -0.12
N LEU A 36 40.39 7.03 -0.64
CA LEU A 36 39.41 6.01 -0.29
C LEU A 36 39.78 5.48 1.10
N GLU A 37 38.80 5.26 1.96
CA GLU A 37 38.91 4.27 3.04
C GLU A 37 37.66 3.37 3.07
N CYS A 38 37.85 2.16 3.59
CA CYS A 38 37.08 0.96 3.27
C CYS A 38 35.96 0.66 4.30
N PRO A 39 35.07 -0.32 4.04
CA PRO A 39 33.82 -0.47 4.79
C PRO A 39 34.01 -1.01 6.20
N THR A 40 33.13 -0.58 7.12
CA THR A 40 33.03 -1.11 8.47
C THR A 40 32.49 -2.55 8.44
N ILE A 41 33.38 -3.53 8.65
CA ILE A 41 33.01 -4.94 8.82
C ILE A 41 32.43 -5.13 10.23
N CYS A 42 31.11 -5.15 10.38
CA CYS A 42 30.47 -5.64 11.60
C CYS A 42 30.37 -7.17 11.56
N ARG A 43 31.28 -7.84 12.28
CA ARG A 43 31.36 -9.29 12.42
C ARG A 43 30.36 -9.79 13.48
N CYS A 44 29.11 -10.05 13.08
CA CYS A 44 28.14 -10.69 13.99
C CYS A 44 28.49 -12.17 14.21
N HIS A 45 28.80 -12.54 15.45
CA HIS A 45 28.97 -13.94 15.84
C HIS A 45 27.60 -14.63 15.95
N SER A 46 27.40 -15.68 15.15
CA SER A 46 26.28 -16.60 15.29
C SER A 46 26.47 -17.53 16.49
N LYS A 47 25.52 -17.52 17.43
CA LYS A 47 25.18 -18.67 18.29
C LYS A 47 23.67 -18.94 18.10
N GLY A 48 23.32 -20.20 17.89
CA GLY A 48 22.06 -20.58 17.23
C GLY A 48 20.91 -21.02 18.15
N SER A 49 19.89 -21.54 17.48
CA SER A 49 18.62 -22.08 18.01
C SER A 49 17.65 -21.03 18.57
N THR A 50 16.35 -21.04 18.27
CA THR A 50 15.51 -22.12 17.71
C THR A 50 14.42 -21.52 16.79
N VAL A 51 13.96 -22.27 15.78
CA VAL A 51 12.94 -21.79 14.83
C VAL A 51 11.53 -21.86 15.44
N THR A 52 10.85 -20.72 15.53
CA THR A 52 9.38 -20.64 15.68
C THR A 52 8.81 -19.60 14.73
N SER A 53 7.93 -20.06 13.84
CA SER A 53 7.28 -19.25 12.81
C SER A 53 6.17 -18.39 13.41
N HIS A 54 6.41 -17.08 13.53
CA HIS A 54 5.37 -16.07 13.73
C HIS A 54 5.40 -15.09 12.55
N LEU A 55 4.22 -14.77 12.00
CA LEU A 55 4.06 -13.71 11.00
C LEU A 55 4.60 -12.39 11.59
N THR A 56 5.72 -11.90 11.05
CA THR A 56 6.21 -10.57 11.37
C THR A 56 5.34 -9.54 10.67
N TYR A 57 4.63 -8.74 11.48
CA TYR A 57 3.88 -7.58 11.04
C TYR A 57 4.85 -6.56 10.43
N PHE A 58 5.02 -6.61 9.11
CA PHE A 58 5.80 -5.61 8.38
C PHE A 58 5.09 -4.25 8.49
N LYS A 59 5.56 -3.41 9.42
CA LYS A 59 5.38 -1.96 9.32
C LYS A 59 6.13 -1.51 8.07
N THR A 60 5.43 -1.47 6.94
CA THR A 60 5.88 -0.74 5.75
C THR A 60 6.07 0.71 6.16
N LEU A 61 7.33 1.16 6.26
CA LEU A 61 7.66 2.57 6.32
C LEU A 61 7.16 3.20 5.02
N SER A 62 5.97 3.81 5.07
CA SER A 62 5.41 4.60 3.99
C SER A 62 6.22 5.89 3.85
N VAL A 63 7.43 5.77 3.31
CA VAL A 63 8.18 6.90 2.75
C VAL A 63 7.47 7.29 1.46
N GLY A 64 6.35 7.99 1.61
CA GLY A 64 5.61 8.54 0.49
C GLY A 64 6.50 9.50 -0.31
N PRO A 65 6.26 9.66 -1.63
CA PRO A 65 6.96 10.69 -2.38
C PRO A 65 6.74 12.03 -1.69
N VAL A 66 7.84 12.72 -1.36
CA VAL A 66 7.75 14.10 -0.87
C VAL A 66 7.11 14.91 -1.98
N TRP A 67 5.95 15.50 -1.69
CA TRP A 67 5.31 16.48 -2.56
C TRP A 67 6.18 17.74 -2.60
N GLY A 68 7.22 17.69 -3.42
CA GLY A 68 8.06 18.84 -3.73
C GLY A 68 7.22 19.97 -4.32
N LEU A 69 7.71 21.20 -4.20
CA LEU A 69 7.07 22.43 -4.67
C LEU A 69 6.93 22.45 -6.21
N ASN A 70 5.98 21.68 -6.74
CA ASN A 70 5.61 21.71 -8.14
C ASN A 70 4.68 22.90 -8.40
N SER A 71 5.08 23.76 -9.32
CA SER A 71 4.22 24.81 -9.85
C SER A 71 3.06 24.20 -10.63
N ARG A 72 1.88 24.83 -10.50
CA ARG A 72 0.64 24.53 -11.24
C ARG A 72 0.93 24.25 -12.74
N PRO A 73 0.39 23.18 -13.35
CA PRO A 73 0.45 23.00 -14.80
C PRO A 73 -0.19 24.20 -15.52
N PRO A 74 0.32 24.61 -16.71
CA PRO A 74 0.07 25.92 -17.28
C PRO A 74 -1.37 26.08 -17.83
N ALA A 75 -2.30 26.53 -16.98
CA ALA A 75 -3.60 27.04 -17.39
C ALA A 75 -3.51 28.53 -17.75
N GLN A 76 -4.15 28.92 -18.86
CA GLN A 76 -4.17 30.31 -19.35
C GLN A 76 -4.76 31.26 -18.29
N GLN A 77 -4.09 32.40 -18.06
CA GLN A 77 -4.50 33.38 -17.05
C GLN A 77 -5.61 34.30 -17.57
N PHE A 78 -6.69 34.43 -16.79
CA PHE A 78 -7.63 35.55 -16.87
C PHE A 78 -7.89 36.10 -15.46
N GLY A 79 -7.88 37.44 -15.34
CA GLY A 79 -8.54 38.21 -14.28
C GLY A 79 -8.04 38.02 -12.84
N ALA A 80 -7.25 38.98 -12.34
CA ALA A 80 -7.01 39.15 -10.90
C ALA A 80 -8.13 39.98 -10.24
N LEU A 81 -8.56 39.58 -9.05
CA LEU A 81 -9.41 40.36 -8.13
C LEU A 81 -8.86 40.23 -6.69
N GLN A 82 -8.99 41.31 -5.90
CA GLN A 82 -8.34 41.46 -4.59
C GLN A 82 -9.31 41.36 -3.40
N HIS A 83 -8.72 41.33 -2.18
CA HIS A 83 -9.27 41.46 -0.81
C HIS A 83 -9.50 40.15 -0.02
N PRO A 84 -9.47 40.19 1.34
CA PRO A 84 -8.58 40.98 2.22
C PRO A 84 -7.94 40.14 3.37
N SER A 85 -7.11 40.78 4.21
CA SER A 85 -6.28 40.17 5.27
C SER A 85 -7.02 39.45 6.42
N PRO A 86 -6.39 38.46 7.09
CA PRO A 86 -7.02 37.65 8.14
C PRO A 86 -6.96 38.27 9.55
N ARG A 87 -7.92 37.88 10.41
CA ARG A 87 -7.93 38.21 11.86
C ARG A 87 -7.03 37.28 12.66
N LYS A 88 -6.38 37.82 13.70
CA LYS A 88 -5.64 37.05 14.71
C LYS A 88 -6.60 36.26 15.61
N TYR A 89 -6.25 35.01 15.91
CA TYR A 89 -6.66 34.33 17.14
C TYR A 89 -5.42 33.92 17.94
N VAL A 90 -5.53 33.99 19.26
CA VAL A 90 -4.44 33.73 20.21
C VAL A 90 -4.54 32.30 20.70
N GLY A 91 -3.42 31.57 20.69
CA GLY A 91 -3.28 30.27 21.34
C GLY A 91 -1.90 30.20 21.99
N ASN A 92 -1.87 29.98 23.30
CA ASN A 92 -0.61 29.92 24.06
C ASN A 92 0.14 28.62 23.82
N SER A 93 1.45 28.75 23.78
CA SER A 93 2.47 27.72 24.03
C SER A 93 3.44 28.38 25.03
N ASP A 94 4.19 27.75 25.92
CA ASP A 94 4.38 26.39 26.42
C ASP A 94 5.66 26.49 27.31
N TYR A 95 5.84 25.58 28.27
CA TYR A 95 7.13 25.21 28.90
C TYR A 95 7.99 26.18 29.78
N PHE A 96 8.82 25.51 30.61
CA PHE A 96 9.99 25.96 31.40
C PHE A 96 9.72 26.75 32.70
N ALA A 97 10.49 26.58 33.80
CA ALA A 97 11.68 25.74 34.07
C ALA A 97 11.74 25.27 35.55
N ASP A 98 12.70 24.37 35.83
CA ASP A 98 13.08 23.91 37.18
C ASP A 98 13.73 24.99 38.07
N ALA A 99 13.71 24.70 39.38
CA ALA A 99 14.86 24.71 40.31
C ALA A 99 14.79 25.59 41.58
N ILE A 100 15.62 25.17 42.55
CA ILE A 100 16.08 25.85 43.79
C ILE A 100 15.30 25.57 45.09
N TRP A 101 15.76 24.51 45.76
CA TRP A 101 16.14 24.42 47.18
C TRP A 101 15.91 25.66 48.08
N ASP A 102 15.26 25.47 49.23
CA ASP A 102 15.81 25.97 50.50
C ASP A 102 15.39 25.06 51.69
N GLN A 103 16.18 25.10 52.77
CA GLN A 103 16.14 24.18 53.89
C GLN A 103 16.07 24.94 55.23
N LYS A 104 15.26 24.42 56.17
CA LYS A 104 15.12 24.77 57.62
C LYS A 104 13.98 25.73 57.97
N THR A 105 12.92 25.17 58.52
CA THR A 105 12.53 25.22 59.94
C THR A 105 11.21 24.43 60.05
N GLY A 106 10.84 23.77 61.14
CA GLY A 106 11.39 23.81 62.49
C GLY A 106 10.23 23.64 63.47
N SER A 107 9.85 22.38 63.71
CA SER A 107 9.05 21.89 64.85
C SER A 107 7.50 21.79 64.77
N HIS A 108 7.05 20.66 65.34
CA HIS A 108 5.85 20.42 66.15
C HIS A 108 4.47 20.01 65.55
N LEU A 109 4.10 18.76 65.89
CA LEU A 109 2.77 18.25 66.33
C LEU A 109 1.70 18.04 65.24
N ARG A 110 1.37 16.80 64.82
CA ARG A 110 1.03 15.64 65.68
C ARG A 110 1.01 14.32 64.87
N HIS A 111 1.34 13.20 65.54
CA HIS A 111 1.21 11.85 64.99
C HIS A 111 -0.24 11.52 64.57
N ARG A 112 -0.39 11.00 63.35
CA ARG A 112 -1.37 9.97 63.01
C ARG A 112 -0.68 8.97 62.09
N GLU A 113 -0.08 7.94 62.69
CA GLU A 113 0.47 6.81 61.94
C GLU A 113 -0.67 6.01 61.31
N GLN A 114 -0.84 6.14 60.00
CA GLN A 114 -1.44 5.06 59.22
C GLN A 114 -0.35 4.01 58.99
N VAL A 115 -0.39 2.95 59.80
CA VAL A 115 0.51 1.81 59.68
C VAL A 115 0.24 1.08 58.36
N TYR A 116 1.04 1.37 57.34
CA TYR A 116 1.15 0.51 56.16
C TYR A 116 1.98 -0.71 56.53
N ILE A 117 1.31 -1.84 56.80
CA ILE A 117 1.98 -3.12 57.02
C ILE A 117 2.61 -3.57 55.69
N TYR A 118 3.90 -3.31 55.52
CA TYR A 118 4.74 -3.95 54.52
C TYR A 118 5.26 -5.27 55.08
N ASP A 119 4.67 -6.39 54.64
CA ASP A 119 5.21 -7.72 54.90
C ASP A 119 6.32 -8.04 53.88
N SER A 120 7.55 -8.23 54.38
CA SER A 120 8.77 -8.25 53.57
C SER A 120 9.07 -9.62 52.98
N LYS A 121 8.27 -10.06 51.99
CA LYS A 121 8.66 -11.21 51.15
C LYS A 121 8.39 -11.13 49.65
N PHE A 122 7.44 -10.33 49.18
CA PHE A 122 7.33 -9.94 47.76
C PHE A 122 6.79 -8.51 47.67
N GLY A 123 7.55 -7.60 47.04
CA GLY A 123 7.26 -6.16 47.02
C GLY A 123 6.15 -5.76 46.04
N LEU A 124 4.91 -6.14 46.34
CA LEU A 124 3.70 -5.76 45.59
C LEU A 124 2.62 -5.26 46.56
N SER A 125 1.99 -4.13 46.27
CA SER A 125 0.90 -3.60 47.09
C SER A 125 -0.35 -4.48 47.02
N ARG A 126 -1.19 -4.43 48.06
CA ARG A 126 -2.45 -5.21 48.12
C ARG A 126 -3.40 -4.92 46.95
N SER A 127 -3.35 -3.71 46.40
CA SER A 127 -4.07 -3.29 45.18
C SER A 127 -3.51 -3.94 43.91
N GLU A 128 -2.18 -4.00 43.76
CA GLU A 128 -1.53 -4.65 42.62
C GLU A 128 -1.71 -6.17 42.68
N LEU A 129 -1.66 -6.77 43.87
CA LEU A 129 -1.93 -8.20 44.08
C LEU A 129 -3.37 -8.55 43.72
N LYS A 130 -4.34 -7.68 44.04
CA LYS A 130 -5.73 -7.86 43.60
C LYS A 130 -5.86 -7.71 42.09
N LYS A 131 -5.28 -6.68 41.48
CA LYS A 131 -5.32 -6.50 40.01
C LYS A 131 -4.71 -7.70 39.28
N SER A 132 -3.57 -8.20 39.76
CA SER A 132 -2.89 -9.38 39.23
C SER A 132 -3.74 -10.65 39.33
N THR A 133 -4.43 -10.86 40.47
CA THR A 133 -5.34 -12.02 40.61
C THR A 133 -6.60 -11.89 39.74
N GLU A 134 -7.17 -10.70 39.57
CA GLU A 134 -8.28 -10.46 38.63
C GLU A 134 -7.85 -10.72 37.16
N GLU A 135 -6.67 -10.24 36.75
CA GLU A 135 -6.10 -10.50 35.41
C GLU A 135 -5.87 -12.01 35.16
N ILE A 136 -5.38 -12.74 36.17
CA ILE A 136 -5.21 -14.21 36.11
C ILE A 136 -6.57 -14.93 36.02
N ILE A 137 -7.59 -14.49 36.76
CA ILE A 137 -8.94 -15.06 36.70
C ILE A 137 -9.56 -14.83 35.32
N ILE A 138 -9.48 -13.61 34.78
CA ILE A 138 -9.96 -13.28 33.43
C ILE A 138 -9.26 -14.14 32.37
N MET A 139 -7.94 -14.33 32.47
CA MET A 139 -7.21 -15.25 31.59
C MET A 139 -7.71 -16.70 31.73
N ALA A 140 -7.90 -17.20 32.95
CA ALA A 140 -8.37 -18.58 33.19
C ALA A 140 -9.79 -18.81 32.65
N GLU A 141 -10.69 -17.84 32.84
CA GLU A 141 -12.05 -17.85 32.27
C GLU A 141 -12.03 -17.82 30.75
N PHE A 142 -11.18 -16.99 30.15
CA PHE A 142 -10.98 -16.92 28.70
C PHE A 142 -10.48 -18.26 28.15
N TRP A 143 -9.47 -18.88 28.76
CA TRP A 143 -8.98 -20.20 28.37
C TRP A 143 -10.02 -21.31 28.57
N ARG A 144 -10.83 -21.24 29.64
CA ARG A 144 -11.95 -22.17 29.88
C ARG A 144 -13.01 -22.05 28.79
N TYR A 145 -13.45 -20.84 28.48
CA TYR A 145 -14.39 -20.56 27.39
C TYR A 145 -13.87 -21.05 26.04
N LEU A 146 -12.61 -20.73 25.72
CA LEU A 146 -11.97 -21.14 24.48
C LEU A 146 -11.86 -22.67 24.35
N SER A 147 -11.52 -23.35 25.45
CA SER A 147 -11.47 -24.82 25.53
C SER A 147 -12.83 -25.47 25.32
N LEU A 148 -13.88 -24.94 25.97
CA LEU A 148 -15.26 -25.39 25.79
C LEU A 148 -15.74 -25.16 24.36
N TYR A 149 -15.43 -24.01 23.74
CA TYR A 149 -15.74 -23.71 22.35
C TYR A 149 -15.09 -24.70 21.37
N PHE A 150 -13.79 -24.99 21.54
CA PHE A 150 -13.11 -25.97 20.69
C PHE A 150 -13.63 -27.41 20.89
N TRP A 151 -13.96 -27.80 22.13
CA TRP A 151 -14.59 -29.08 22.43
C TRP A 151 -15.97 -29.20 21.77
N TYR A 152 -16.83 -28.20 21.97
CA TYR A 152 -18.17 -28.13 21.37
C TYR A 152 -18.10 -28.21 19.84
N ARG A 153 -17.23 -27.42 19.20
CA ARG A 153 -17.05 -27.47 17.74
C ARG A 153 -16.58 -28.85 17.26
N ARG A 154 -15.72 -29.54 18.02
CA ARG A 154 -15.29 -30.91 17.71
C ARG A 154 -16.45 -31.90 17.81
N VAL A 155 -17.25 -31.83 18.87
CA VAL A 155 -18.44 -32.68 19.07
C VAL A 155 -19.46 -32.46 17.95
N VAL A 156 -19.83 -31.21 17.67
CA VAL A 156 -20.76 -30.86 16.56
C VAL A 156 -20.23 -31.37 15.21
N LYS A 157 -18.93 -31.25 14.94
CA LYS A 157 -18.32 -31.75 13.69
C LYS A 157 -18.39 -33.27 13.56
N ILE A 158 -18.26 -34.01 14.67
CA ILE A 158 -18.41 -35.47 14.72
C ILE A 158 -19.89 -35.86 14.53
N LEU A 159 -20.80 -35.23 15.28
CA LEU A 159 -22.24 -35.47 15.17
C LEU A 159 -22.76 -35.22 13.75
N LEU A 160 -22.37 -34.10 13.13
CA LEU A 160 -22.73 -33.80 11.74
C LEU A 160 -22.12 -34.79 10.75
N HIS A 161 -20.90 -35.31 10.99
CA HIS A 161 -20.33 -36.34 10.11
C HIS A 161 -21.10 -37.66 10.24
N PHE A 162 -21.45 -38.07 11.46
CA PHE A 162 -22.23 -39.27 11.71
C PHE A 162 -23.66 -39.16 11.12
N SER A 163 -24.34 -38.03 11.28
CA SER A 163 -25.72 -37.85 10.80
C SER A 163 -25.86 -37.58 9.30
N THR A 164 -24.82 -37.06 8.64
CA THR A 164 -24.88 -36.74 7.19
C THR A 164 -24.02 -37.64 6.31
N GLY A 165 -23.11 -38.43 6.87
CA GLY A 165 -22.05 -39.15 6.13
C GLY A 165 -21.00 -38.24 5.47
N GLN A 166 -21.24 -36.93 5.38
CA GLN A 166 -20.42 -35.96 4.66
C GLN A 166 -19.29 -35.39 5.52
N CYS A 167 -18.20 -34.97 4.89
CA CYS A 167 -17.16 -34.15 5.51
C CYS A 167 -17.57 -32.64 5.54
N GLU A 168 -16.77 -31.80 6.21
CA GLU A 168 -17.04 -30.36 6.31
C GLU A 168 -17.04 -29.67 4.94
N LEU A 169 -16.10 -30.01 4.05
CA LEU A 169 -16.01 -29.45 2.70
C LEU A 169 -17.22 -29.82 1.83
N GLN A 170 -17.69 -31.07 1.88
CA GLN A 170 -18.91 -31.50 1.20
C GLN A 170 -20.12 -30.70 1.67
N ARG A 171 -20.31 -30.55 3.00
CA ARG A 171 -21.41 -29.74 3.54
C ARG A 171 -21.36 -28.28 3.09
N ILE A 172 -20.17 -27.68 3.01
CA ILE A 172 -19.98 -26.30 2.50
C ILE A 172 -20.37 -26.22 1.01
N CYS A 173 -19.86 -27.13 0.18
CA CYS A 173 -20.12 -27.11 -1.26
C CYS A 173 -21.61 -27.34 -1.59
N TYR A 174 -22.29 -28.22 -0.85
CA TYR A 174 -23.70 -28.53 -1.07
C TYR A 174 -24.68 -27.52 -0.46
N LYS A 175 -24.33 -26.83 0.63
CA LYS A 175 -25.28 -25.98 1.37
C LYS A 175 -24.99 -24.48 1.30
N THR A 176 -23.78 -24.08 0.97
CA THR A 176 -23.40 -22.66 0.84
C THR A 176 -23.43 -22.24 -0.62
N ARG A 177 -24.05 -21.09 -0.92
CA ARG A 177 -24.07 -20.50 -2.28
C ARG A 177 -22.66 -20.20 -2.79
N HIS A 178 -22.45 -20.34 -4.10
CA HIS A 178 -21.19 -19.99 -4.77
C HIS A 178 -20.77 -18.53 -4.52
N GLY A 179 -19.50 -18.21 -4.73
CA GLY A 179 -18.92 -16.90 -4.44
C GLY A 179 -18.15 -16.87 -3.11
N ALA A 180 -17.88 -15.65 -2.62
CA ALA A 180 -17.05 -15.40 -1.44
C ALA A 180 -17.44 -16.21 -0.20
N LEU A 181 -18.74 -16.42 0.05
CA LEU A 181 -19.22 -17.18 1.20
C LEU A 181 -18.79 -18.64 1.17
N ARG A 182 -18.97 -19.35 0.05
CA ARG A 182 -18.51 -20.74 -0.09
C ARG A 182 -16.99 -20.81 -0.09
N THR A 183 -16.34 -19.97 -0.88
CA THR A 183 -14.87 -20.04 -1.05
C THR A 183 -14.12 -19.68 0.22
N GLY A 184 -14.54 -18.64 0.95
CA GLY A 184 -13.99 -18.32 2.28
C GLY A 184 -14.23 -19.40 3.33
N GLN A 185 -15.37 -20.12 3.27
CA GLN A 185 -15.61 -21.28 4.13
C GLN A 185 -14.73 -22.49 3.76
N VAL A 186 -14.54 -22.76 2.47
CA VAL A 186 -13.60 -23.79 1.98
C VAL A 186 -12.17 -23.46 2.40
N GLU A 187 -11.70 -22.23 2.17
CA GLU A 187 -10.38 -21.75 2.59
C GLU A 187 -10.17 -21.95 4.09
N LYS A 188 -11.14 -21.50 4.91
CA LYS A 188 -11.10 -21.66 6.37
C LYS A 188 -11.08 -23.14 6.79
N SER A 189 -11.77 -24.02 6.09
CA SER A 189 -11.77 -25.47 6.38
C SER A 189 -10.46 -26.16 5.97
N LEU A 190 -9.82 -25.71 4.88
CA LEU A 190 -8.50 -26.17 4.45
C LEU A 190 -7.40 -25.69 5.41
N ARG A 191 -7.33 -24.39 5.71
CA ARG A 191 -6.41 -23.80 6.70
C ARG A 191 -6.51 -24.46 8.09
N GLN A 192 -7.70 -24.92 8.47
CA GLN A 192 -7.96 -25.61 9.75
C GLN A 192 -7.94 -27.15 9.64
N SER A 193 -7.39 -27.69 8.55
CA SER A 193 -7.16 -29.13 8.37
C SER A 193 -6.07 -29.65 9.31
N LYS A 194 -6.20 -30.90 9.75
CA LYS A 194 -5.15 -31.60 10.51
C LYS A 194 -4.04 -32.19 9.64
N SER A 195 -4.30 -32.41 8.35
CA SER A 195 -3.24 -32.74 7.38
C SER A 195 -2.56 -31.44 7.00
N LYS A 196 -1.24 -31.38 7.22
CA LYS A 196 -0.40 -30.23 6.90
C LYS A 196 -0.35 -29.96 5.40
N GLU A 197 -0.34 -31.01 4.58
CA GLU A 197 -0.41 -30.91 3.11
C GLU A 197 -1.63 -30.11 2.64
N LEU A 198 -2.76 -30.21 3.36
CA LEU A 198 -3.99 -29.47 3.06
C LEU A 198 -4.06 -28.07 3.67
N SER A 199 -3.34 -27.77 4.75
CA SER A 199 -3.23 -26.40 5.26
C SER A 199 -2.29 -25.57 4.38
N ASP A 200 -1.14 -26.16 4.03
CA ASP A 200 -0.06 -25.49 3.30
C ASP A 200 -0.46 -25.21 1.84
N LEU A 201 -1.35 -26.03 1.27
CA LEU A 201 -1.97 -25.85 -0.06
C LEU A 201 -2.53 -24.44 -0.30
N VAL A 202 -3.05 -23.80 0.75
CA VAL A 202 -3.76 -22.52 0.66
C VAL A 202 -2.81 -21.35 0.42
N ASP A 203 -1.58 -21.45 0.95
CA ASP A 203 -0.55 -20.42 0.85
C ASP A 203 0.59 -20.81 -0.11
N ALA A 204 0.45 -21.95 -0.80
CA ALA A 204 1.36 -22.37 -1.85
C ALA A 204 1.06 -21.64 -3.18
N ALA A 205 2.13 -21.21 -3.87
CA ALA A 205 2.06 -20.64 -5.21
C ALA A 205 2.14 -21.73 -6.29
N ASN A 206 1.59 -21.43 -7.47
CA ASN A 206 1.61 -22.27 -8.67
C ASN A 206 1.02 -23.68 -8.48
N VAL A 207 0.03 -23.82 -7.60
CA VAL A 207 -0.62 -25.10 -7.28
C VAL A 207 -1.33 -25.69 -8.50
N ASN A 208 -1.05 -26.96 -8.81
CA ASN A 208 -1.83 -27.76 -9.75
C ASN A 208 -3.16 -28.17 -9.09
N ILE A 209 -4.26 -27.63 -9.62
CA ILE A 209 -5.61 -27.83 -9.07
C ILE A 209 -6.06 -29.29 -9.12
N GLN A 210 -5.63 -30.07 -10.12
CA GLN A 210 -6.01 -31.48 -10.24
C GLN A 210 -5.33 -32.34 -9.18
N GLU A 211 -4.04 -32.12 -8.94
CA GLU A 211 -3.29 -32.77 -7.85
C GLU A 211 -3.82 -32.36 -6.47
N ALA A 212 -4.14 -31.08 -6.29
CA ALA A 212 -4.75 -30.54 -5.08
C ALA A 212 -6.11 -31.18 -4.76
N LEU A 213 -6.96 -31.34 -5.78
CA LEU A 213 -8.24 -32.02 -5.68
C LEU A 213 -8.07 -33.50 -5.31
N GLU A 214 -7.12 -34.20 -5.92
CA GLU A 214 -6.84 -35.61 -5.63
C GLU A 214 -6.28 -35.80 -4.21
N LEU A 215 -5.42 -34.89 -3.75
CA LEU A 215 -4.98 -34.81 -2.35
C LEU A 215 -6.18 -34.64 -1.40
N ILE A 216 -7.12 -33.73 -1.68
CA ILE A 216 -8.33 -33.54 -0.87
C ILE A 216 -9.18 -34.82 -0.85
N ILE A 217 -9.48 -35.40 -2.02
CA ILE A 217 -10.31 -36.62 -2.13
C ILE A 217 -9.69 -37.77 -1.32
N ARG A 218 -8.38 -37.99 -1.46
CA ARG A 218 -7.61 -39.01 -0.72
C ARG A 218 -7.63 -38.76 0.79
N VAL A 219 -7.24 -37.57 1.24
CA VAL A 219 -7.11 -37.24 2.67
C VAL A 219 -8.46 -37.18 3.38
N LYS A 220 -9.52 -36.73 2.69
CA LYS A 220 -10.89 -36.69 3.22
C LYS A 220 -11.68 -37.98 2.98
N ARG A 221 -11.13 -38.96 2.25
CA ARG A 221 -11.73 -40.28 1.92
C ARG A 221 -13.07 -40.16 1.18
N ILE A 222 -13.14 -39.28 0.17
CA ILE A 222 -14.37 -38.97 -0.58
C ILE A 222 -14.54 -39.92 -1.78
N ARG A 223 -15.78 -40.34 -2.06
CA ARG A 223 -16.11 -41.26 -3.17
C ARG A 223 -16.34 -40.50 -4.48
N ARG A 224 -15.26 -40.20 -5.22
CA ARG A 224 -15.27 -39.36 -6.46
C ARG A 224 -16.41 -39.67 -7.45
N ALA A 225 -16.73 -40.95 -7.67
CA ALA A 225 -17.74 -41.39 -8.64
C ALA A 225 -19.19 -40.94 -8.35
N GLN A 226 -19.48 -40.43 -7.14
CA GLN A 226 -20.82 -40.00 -6.70
C GLN A 226 -20.90 -38.49 -6.43
N GLU A 227 -19.80 -37.75 -6.65
CA GLU A 227 -19.56 -36.45 -6.02
C GLU A 227 -19.14 -35.37 -7.04
N SER A 228 -19.69 -35.38 -8.26
CA SER A 228 -19.34 -34.44 -9.34
C SER A 228 -19.51 -32.96 -8.92
N VAL A 229 -20.69 -32.60 -8.42
CA VAL A 229 -20.99 -31.23 -7.95
C VAL A 229 -20.04 -30.75 -6.85
N PHE A 230 -19.57 -31.67 -5.99
CA PHE A 230 -18.55 -31.37 -4.98
C PHE A 230 -17.19 -31.14 -5.62
N VAL A 231 -16.78 -31.99 -6.56
CA VAL A 231 -15.54 -31.85 -7.33
C VAL A 231 -15.48 -30.50 -8.05
N ASP A 232 -16.53 -30.13 -8.77
CA ASP A 232 -16.61 -28.86 -9.51
C ASP A 232 -16.54 -27.67 -8.55
N SER A 233 -17.31 -27.73 -7.45
CA SER A 233 -17.33 -26.68 -6.42
C SER A 233 -15.97 -26.49 -5.75
N VAL A 234 -15.27 -27.57 -5.41
CA VAL A 234 -13.93 -27.49 -4.82
C VAL A 234 -12.90 -27.03 -5.85
N SER A 235 -13.00 -27.46 -7.11
CA SER A 235 -12.12 -26.99 -8.19
C SER A 235 -12.22 -25.47 -8.37
N ILE A 236 -13.43 -24.92 -8.40
CA ILE A 236 -13.67 -23.46 -8.43
C ILE A 236 -13.05 -22.78 -7.20
N CYS A 237 -13.35 -23.26 -5.99
CA CYS A 237 -12.80 -22.67 -4.78
C CYS A 237 -11.26 -22.73 -4.74
N LEU A 238 -10.63 -23.83 -5.19
CA LEU A 238 -9.17 -23.95 -5.25
C LEU A 238 -8.55 -23.01 -6.29
N ASN A 239 -9.14 -22.86 -7.47
CA ASN A 239 -8.71 -21.88 -8.47
C ASN A 239 -8.71 -20.46 -7.88
N GLN A 240 -9.78 -20.09 -7.19
CA GLN A 240 -9.90 -18.78 -6.55
C GLN A 240 -8.91 -18.60 -5.39
N ILE A 241 -8.77 -19.58 -4.51
CA ILE A 241 -7.93 -19.52 -3.31
C ILE A 241 -6.44 -19.48 -3.67
N CYS A 242 -5.97 -20.47 -4.43
CA CYS A 242 -4.56 -20.56 -4.82
C CYS A 242 -4.22 -19.47 -5.84
N GLY A 243 -5.14 -19.15 -6.76
CA GLY A 243 -4.94 -18.06 -7.73
C GLY A 243 -4.89 -16.67 -7.09
N TYR A 244 -5.52 -16.44 -5.92
CA TYR A 244 -5.29 -15.21 -5.14
C TYR A 244 -3.85 -15.15 -4.62
N THR A 245 -3.31 -16.27 -4.15
CA THR A 245 -1.92 -16.37 -3.69
C THR A 245 -0.94 -16.15 -4.85
N ASP A 246 -1.23 -16.72 -6.03
CA ASP A 246 -0.49 -16.46 -7.29
C ASP A 246 -0.54 -14.96 -7.64
N LEU A 247 -1.72 -14.33 -7.63
CA LEU A 247 -1.90 -12.90 -7.92
C LEU A 247 -1.11 -11.98 -6.97
N CYS A 248 -1.06 -12.29 -5.67
CA CYS A 248 -0.22 -11.56 -4.72
C CYS A 248 1.26 -11.63 -5.12
N HIS A 249 1.74 -12.79 -5.57
CA HIS A 249 3.13 -12.96 -6.02
C HIS A 249 3.40 -12.19 -7.31
N ASP A 250 2.53 -12.29 -8.31
CA ASP A 250 2.69 -11.63 -9.61
C ASP A 250 2.68 -10.09 -9.48
N ALA A 251 1.77 -9.55 -8.67
CA ALA A 251 1.71 -8.11 -8.40
C ALA A 251 2.95 -7.62 -7.63
N GLU A 252 3.44 -8.38 -6.65
CA GLU A 252 4.69 -8.08 -5.94
C GLU A 252 5.92 -8.16 -6.87
N GLN A 253 5.96 -9.12 -7.80
CA GLN A 253 7.02 -9.24 -8.81
C GLN A 253 7.06 -7.98 -9.70
N LEU A 254 5.91 -7.54 -10.22
CA LEU A 254 5.80 -6.32 -11.03
C LEU A 254 6.11 -5.04 -10.25
N ARG A 255 5.80 -4.99 -8.94
CA ARG A 255 6.21 -3.87 -8.06
C ARG A 255 7.73 -3.83 -7.90
N ASN A 256 8.35 -4.99 -7.73
CA ASN A 256 9.78 -5.11 -7.47
C ASN A 256 10.62 -4.99 -8.75
N GLN A 257 10.03 -5.13 -9.94
CA GLN A 257 10.67 -4.84 -11.21
C GLN A 257 10.82 -3.33 -11.40
N PRO A 258 12.05 -2.77 -11.43
CA PRO A 258 12.25 -1.35 -11.63
C PRO A 258 11.95 -0.96 -13.09
N TYR A 259 11.35 0.22 -13.28
CA TYR A 259 11.26 0.82 -14.60
C TYR A 259 12.68 1.12 -15.15
N SER A 260 12.93 0.75 -16.40
CA SER A 260 14.18 1.02 -17.11
C SER A 260 13.91 1.67 -18.45
N SER A 261 14.65 2.74 -18.78
CA SER A 261 14.62 3.39 -20.10
C SER A 261 15.43 2.65 -21.16
N ASP A 262 16.27 1.68 -20.75
CA ASP A 262 16.99 0.80 -21.67
C ASP A 262 16.10 -0.39 -22.13
N ASP A 263 14.92 -0.56 -21.52
CA ASP A 263 13.94 -1.57 -21.88
C ASP A 263 12.90 -1.00 -22.85
N ALA A 264 12.94 -1.47 -24.10
CA ALA A 264 12.03 -1.04 -25.16
C ALA A 264 10.55 -1.36 -24.87
N SER A 265 10.23 -2.36 -24.05
CA SER A 265 8.87 -2.68 -23.63
C SER A 265 8.34 -1.63 -22.65
N HIS A 266 9.16 -1.23 -21.67
CA HIS A 266 8.82 -0.18 -20.70
C HIS A 266 8.67 1.19 -21.36
N GLU A 267 9.59 1.56 -22.25
CA GLU A 267 9.50 2.80 -23.02
C GLU A 267 8.26 2.80 -23.93
N LYS A 268 7.97 1.69 -24.63
CA LYS A 268 6.74 1.55 -25.43
C LYS A 268 5.47 1.74 -24.59
N LYS A 269 5.38 1.12 -23.41
CA LYS A 269 4.25 1.27 -22.47
C LYS A 269 4.07 2.73 -22.03
N LEU A 270 5.16 3.42 -21.69
CA LEU A 270 5.12 4.83 -21.26
C LEU A 270 4.71 5.78 -22.40
N MET A 271 5.22 5.56 -23.63
CA MET A 271 4.81 6.34 -24.80
C MET A 271 3.34 6.08 -25.19
N GLN A 272 2.85 4.85 -25.04
CA GLN A 272 1.45 4.52 -25.24
C GLN A 272 0.54 5.20 -24.22
N LEU A 273 0.95 5.26 -22.94
CA LEU A 273 0.24 6.00 -21.88
C LEU A 273 0.08 7.49 -22.24
N TRP A 274 1.16 8.13 -22.72
CA TRP A 274 1.10 9.52 -23.21
C TRP A 274 0.05 9.67 -24.32
N ASN A 275 0.15 8.88 -25.39
CA ASN A 275 -0.73 9.00 -26.55
C ASN A 275 -2.22 8.74 -26.23
N LEU A 276 -2.50 7.88 -25.25
CA LEU A 276 -3.87 7.61 -24.80
C LEU A 276 -4.46 8.78 -23.99
N LEU A 277 -3.65 9.45 -23.18
CA LEU A 277 -4.08 10.56 -22.33
C LEU A 277 -4.09 11.92 -23.06
N MET A 278 -3.11 12.14 -23.94
CA MET A 278 -2.84 13.40 -24.65
C MET A 278 -2.85 13.21 -26.18
N PRO A 279 -3.98 12.78 -26.78
CA PRO A 279 -4.04 12.39 -28.20
C PRO A 279 -3.68 13.54 -29.16
N ASP A 280 -4.05 14.77 -28.79
CA ASP A 280 -3.89 15.97 -29.64
C ASP A 280 -2.54 16.68 -29.41
N THR A 281 -1.76 16.25 -28.41
CA THR A 281 -0.49 16.88 -28.00
C THR A 281 0.64 15.85 -28.08
N PRO A 282 1.35 15.70 -29.21
CA PRO A 282 2.46 14.76 -29.31
C PRO A 282 3.62 15.15 -28.37
N LEU A 283 4.29 14.13 -27.83
CA LEU A 283 5.50 14.32 -27.03
C LEU A 283 6.68 14.68 -27.96
N LYS A 284 7.32 15.83 -27.72
CA LYS A 284 8.41 16.36 -28.56
C LYS A 284 9.73 15.62 -28.35
N GLU A 285 10.00 15.23 -27.10
CA GLU A 285 11.22 14.54 -26.68
C GLU A 285 10.91 13.66 -25.46
N ARG A 286 11.61 12.53 -25.30
CA ARG A 286 11.37 11.59 -24.19
C ARG A 286 11.71 12.18 -22.81
N ILE A 287 12.66 13.13 -22.72
CA ILE A 287 13.04 13.79 -21.46
C ILE A 287 12.60 15.25 -21.52
N SER A 288 11.31 15.51 -21.28
CA SER A 288 10.68 16.82 -21.46
C SER A 288 9.89 17.28 -20.24
N LYS A 289 9.58 18.58 -20.15
CA LYS A 289 8.63 19.09 -19.15
C LYS A 289 7.16 18.67 -19.43
N GLN A 290 6.83 18.18 -20.63
CA GLN A 290 5.45 17.83 -21.00
C GLN A 290 4.89 16.71 -20.11
N TRP A 291 5.75 15.84 -19.56
CA TRP A 291 5.32 14.81 -18.61
C TRP A 291 4.59 15.37 -17.37
N GLY A 292 4.80 16.65 -17.03
CA GLY A 292 4.02 17.36 -16.00
C GLY A 292 2.55 17.58 -16.38
N ASP A 293 2.19 17.59 -17.67
CA ASP A 293 0.82 17.76 -18.17
C ASP A 293 -0.05 16.51 -17.92
N ILE A 294 0.56 15.35 -17.63
CA ILE A 294 -0.12 14.17 -17.07
C ILE A 294 0.36 13.86 -15.63
N GLY A 295 1.00 14.84 -14.99
CA GLY A 295 1.32 14.83 -13.58
C GLY A 295 2.51 13.97 -13.16
N PHE A 296 3.48 13.64 -14.00
CA PHE A 296 4.78 13.13 -13.51
C PHE A 296 5.66 14.25 -12.94
N GLN A 297 6.69 13.93 -12.16
CA GLN A 297 7.62 14.92 -11.60
C GLN A 297 8.86 15.12 -12.49
N GLY A 298 9.34 16.36 -12.56
CA GLY A 298 10.56 16.70 -13.28
C GLY A 298 10.42 16.59 -14.81
N LYS A 299 11.38 15.90 -15.45
CA LYS A 299 11.41 15.69 -16.91
C LYS A 299 11.43 14.22 -17.35
N ASP A 300 11.55 13.28 -16.42
CA ASP A 300 11.75 11.85 -16.71
C ASP A 300 10.92 11.00 -15.72
N PRO A 301 9.77 10.45 -16.15
CA PRO A 301 8.88 9.61 -15.32
C PRO A 301 9.56 8.45 -14.59
N ARG A 302 10.74 7.99 -15.05
CA ARG A 302 11.54 6.94 -14.40
C ARG A 302 11.76 7.20 -12.90
N THR A 303 11.86 8.45 -12.46
CA THR A 303 12.08 8.76 -11.04
C THR A 303 10.85 8.56 -10.16
N ASP A 304 9.66 8.56 -10.74
CA ASP A 304 8.39 8.44 -10.00
C ASP A 304 8.02 6.97 -9.74
N PHE A 305 8.37 6.07 -10.67
CA PHE A 305 8.10 4.64 -10.56
C PHE A 305 8.93 3.90 -9.48
N ARG A 306 9.88 4.57 -8.79
CA ARG A 306 10.82 3.93 -7.84
C ARG A 306 10.16 3.05 -6.77
N GLY A 307 9.00 3.45 -6.26
CA GLY A 307 8.31 2.75 -5.18
C GLY A 307 7.38 1.62 -5.63
N MET A 308 6.86 1.68 -6.86
CA MET A 308 5.81 0.77 -7.35
C MET A 308 6.17 0.09 -8.69
N GLY A 309 7.40 0.28 -9.18
CA GLY A 309 7.97 -0.43 -10.31
C GLY A 309 7.14 -0.34 -11.60
N VAL A 310 7.21 -1.42 -12.36
CA VAL A 310 6.44 -1.61 -13.59
C VAL A 310 4.94 -1.74 -13.31
N LEU A 311 4.54 -2.27 -12.13
CA LEU A 311 3.13 -2.41 -11.74
C LEU A 311 2.36 -1.08 -11.85
N ALA A 312 2.95 0.04 -11.41
CA ALA A 312 2.28 1.34 -11.51
C ALA A 312 2.20 1.89 -12.94
N LEU A 313 3.18 1.59 -13.80
CA LEU A 313 3.10 1.92 -15.23
C LEU A 313 2.00 1.10 -15.91
N GLU A 314 1.89 -0.19 -15.60
CA GLU A 314 0.87 -1.07 -16.16
C GLU A 314 -0.53 -0.70 -15.67
N ASN A 315 -0.70 -0.39 -14.38
CA ASN A 315 -1.95 0.16 -13.83
C ASN A 315 -2.40 1.43 -14.57
N LEU A 316 -1.51 2.43 -14.69
CA LEU A 316 -1.82 3.68 -15.40
C LEU A 316 -2.19 3.44 -16.87
N LEU A 317 -1.44 2.57 -17.56
CA LEU A 317 -1.68 2.22 -18.96
C LEU A 317 -2.96 1.40 -19.15
N TYR A 318 -3.27 0.46 -18.26
CA TYR A 318 -4.48 -0.33 -18.29
C TYR A 318 -5.70 0.57 -18.15
N PHE A 319 -5.71 1.44 -17.13
CA PHE A 319 -6.78 2.41 -16.94
C PHE A 319 -6.94 3.33 -18.16
N ALA A 320 -5.83 3.84 -18.72
CA ALA A 320 -5.87 4.69 -19.91
C ALA A 320 -6.31 3.96 -21.20
N SER A 321 -6.13 2.64 -21.31
CA SER A 321 -6.41 1.86 -22.53
C SER A 321 -7.72 1.07 -22.51
N LYS A 322 -8.14 0.57 -21.35
CA LYS A 322 -9.41 -0.16 -21.15
C LYS A 322 -10.55 0.77 -20.78
N HIS A 323 -10.25 1.80 -19.97
CA HIS A 323 -11.22 2.75 -19.43
C HIS A 323 -10.90 4.19 -19.86
N THR A 324 -10.49 4.38 -21.12
CA THR A 324 -10.04 5.68 -21.65
C THR A 324 -10.96 6.87 -21.35
N PRO A 325 -12.31 6.77 -21.41
CA PRO A 325 -13.19 7.86 -21.01
C PRO A 325 -13.07 8.21 -19.52
N ALA A 326 -12.94 7.19 -18.65
CA ALA A 326 -12.73 7.37 -17.22
C ALA A 326 -11.37 8.01 -16.93
N ALA A 327 -10.30 7.48 -17.52
CA ALA A 327 -8.94 8.00 -17.35
C ALA A 327 -8.80 9.47 -17.78
N ARG A 328 -9.37 9.84 -18.94
CA ARG A 328 -9.38 11.24 -19.41
C ARG A 328 -10.24 12.14 -18.53
N LYS A 329 -11.35 11.64 -17.96
CA LYS A 329 -12.13 12.39 -16.96
C LYS A 329 -11.32 12.63 -15.68
N VAL A 330 -10.63 11.61 -15.16
CA VAL A 330 -9.73 11.75 -13.99
C VAL A 330 -8.60 12.75 -14.27
N LEU A 331 -8.02 12.74 -15.48
CA LEU A 331 -7.02 13.72 -15.92
C LEU A 331 -7.60 15.14 -16.07
N SER A 332 -8.85 15.28 -16.50
CA SER A 332 -9.53 16.59 -16.51
C SER A 332 -9.79 17.10 -15.09
N GLN A 333 -10.16 16.21 -14.16
CA GLN A 333 -10.39 16.55 -12.75
C GLN A 333 -9.08 16.86 -12.00
N SER A 334 -7.98 16.21 -12.35
CA SER A 334 -6.67 16.52 -11.74
C SER A 334 -6.20 17.94 -12.05
N HIS A 335 -6.67 18.53 -13.14
CA HIS A 335 -6.41 19.92 -13.53
C HIS A 335 -7.40 20.95 -12.96
N HIS A 336 -8.27 20.56 -12.01
CA HIS A 336 -9.29 21.44 -11.44
C HIS A 336 -8.68 22.73 -10.84
N PRO A 337 -9.21 23.95 -11.11
CA PRO A 337 -8.53 25.21 -10.78
C PRO A 337 -8.12 25.41 -9.32
N HIS A 338 -8.90 24.87 -8.37
CA HIS A 338 -8.65 24.94 -6.93
C HIS A 338 -8.12 23.60 -6.40
N PHE A 339 -8.97 22.57 -6.39
CA PHE A 339 -8.67 21.21 -5.93
C PHE A 339 -7.82 20.35 -6.91
N TRP A 340 -6.82 20.93 -7.56
CA TRP A 340 -5.93 20.17 -8.47
C TRP A 340 -5.16 19.08 -7.71
N PHE A 341 -4.77 18.03 -8.44
CA PHE A 341 -3.82 17.03 -7.99
C PHE A 341 -2.96 16.57 -9.17
N SER A 342 -1.88 15.84 -8.88
CA SER A 342 -1.00 15.29 -9.92
C SER A 342 -1.53 13.91 -10.34
N TYR A 343 -1.97 13.77 -11.60
CA TYR A 343 -2.57 12.54 -12.11
C TYR A 343 -1.66 11.32 -11.91
N ALA A 344 -0.44 11.33 -12.48
CA ALA A 344 0.44 10.17 -12.39
C ALA A 344 0.91 9.86 -10.95
N ILE A 345 1.27 10.85 -10.13
CA ILE A 345 1.68 10.59 -8.73
C ILE A 345 0.51 10.10 -7.88
N ALA A 346 -0.70 10.64 -8.07
CA ALA A 346 -1.89 10.09 -7.42
C ALA A 346 -2.15 8.65 -7.88
N GLY A 347 -2.06 8.35 -9.17
CA GLY A 347 -2.21 6.99 -9.71
C GLY A 347 -1.16 6.00 -9.21
N ILE A 348 0.10 6.41 -9.07
CA ILE A 348 1.17 5.60 -8.43
C ILE A 348 0.85 5.36 -6.95
N ASN A 349 0.30 6.36 -6.25
CA ASN A 349 -0.09 6.23 -4.85
C ASN A 349 -1.32 5.31 -4.67
N ILE A 350 -2.31 5.39 -5.56
CA ILE A 350 -3.46 4.47 -5.60
C ILE A 350 -3.04 3.04 -5.98
N THR A 351 -1.98 2.86 -6.80
CA THR A 351 -1.36 1.54 -7.01
C THR A 351 -0.88 0.94 -5.70
N SER A 352 -0.18 1.73 -4.88
CA SER A 352 0.27 1.30 -3.53
C SER A 352 -0.92 0.95 -2.62
N LEU A 353 -2.00 1.73 -2.66
CA LEU A 353 -3.21 1.45 -1.89
C LEU A 353 -3.90 0.14 -2.34
N ALA A 354 -4.07 -0.07 -3.65
CA ALA A 354 -4.64 -1.29 -4.20
C ALA A 354 -3.83 -2.53 -3.78
N LEU A 355 -2.49 -2.45 -3.86
CA LEU A 355 -1.60 -3.53 -3.45
C LEU A 355 -1.66 -3.78 -1.93
N GLN A 356 -1.84 -2.75 -1.10
CA GLN A 356 -2.09 -2.91 0.33
C GLN A 356 -3.40 -3.67 0.62
N PHE A 357 -4.48 -3.41 -0.11
CA PHE A 357 -5.72 -4.18 0.05
C PHE A 357 -5.58 -5.63 -0.43
N LEU A 358 -4.81 -5.87 -1.50
CA LEU A 358 -4.46 -7.22 -1.97
C LEU A 358 -3.68 -7.98 -0.89
N ASN A 359 -2.57 -7.42 -0.41
CA ASN A 359 -1.68 -8.07 0.56
C ASN A 359 -2.33 -8.28 1.94
N LYS A 360 -3.24 -7.40 2.37
CA LYS A 360 -4.02 -7.57 3.61
C LYS A 360 -5.12 -8.64 3.50
N GLY A 361 -5.48 -9.06 2.28
CA GLY A 361 -6.59 -9.98 2.05
C GLY A 361 -7.97 -9.31 1.93
N SER A 362 -8.07 -7.97 2.02
CA SER A 362 -9.35 -7.23 1.94
C SER A 362 -10.06 -7.44 0.59
N LEU A 363 -9.33 -7.77 -0.47
CA LEU A 363 -9.89 -8.06 -1.80
C LEU A 363 -10.31 -9.52 -2.01
N ARG A 364 -10.11 -10.45 -1.05
CA ARG A 364 -10.45 -11.88 -1.25
C ARG A 364 -11.91 -12.06 -1.64
N SER A 365 -12.84 -11.44 -0.92
CA SER A 365 -14.27 -11.51 -1.22
C SER A 365 -14.61 -11.00 -2.63
N HIS A 366 -13.99 -9.90 -3.05
CA HIS A 366 -14.18 -9.33 -4.38
C HIS A 366 -13.78 -10.33 -5.49
N PHE A 367 -12.55 -10.86 -5.47
CA PHE A 367 -12.13 -11.82 -6.50
C PHE A 367 -12.92 -13.14 -6.45
N TYR A 368 -13.27 -13.62 -5.25
CA TYR A 368 -14.09 -14.82 -5.07
C TYR A 368 -15.52 -14.65 -5.61
N ASN A 369 -16.00 -13.41 -5.76
CA ASN A 369 -17.29 -13.09 -6.36
C ASN A 369 -17.22 -12.88 -7.89
N CYS A 370 -16.13 -12.31 -8.40
CA CYS A 370 -16.04 -11.87 -9.80
C CYS A 370 -15.73 -12.98 -10.81
N LYS A 371 -14.88 -13.96 -10.46
CA LYS A 371 -14.43 -15.01 -11.39
C LYS A 371 -14.38 -16.38 -10.73
N GLN A 372 -14.79 -17.42 -11.46
CA GLN A 372 -14.70 -18.83 -11.01
C GLN A 372 -13.30 -19.44 -11.26
N GLY A 373 -12.50 -18.86 -12.16
CA GLY A 373 -11.12 -19.26 -12.42
C GLY A 373 -10.12 -18.58 -11.48
N LYS A 374 -8.81 -18.75 -11.76
CA LYS A 374 -7.76 -17.98 -11.09
C LYS A 374 -7.92 -16.48 -11.41
N PRO A 375 -7.90 -15.57 -10.42
CA PRO A 375 -7.76 -14.14 -10.69
C PRO A 375 -6.34 -13.84 -11.25
N THR A 376 -6.23 -12.75 -12.02
CA THR A 376 -5.03 -12.39 -12.78
C THR A 376 -4.61 -10.94 -12.53
N VAL A 377 -3.43 -10.54 -12.99
CA VAL A 377 -2.96 -9.14 -12.85
C VAL A 377 -3.91 -8.15 -13.56
N ASP A 378 -4.52 -8.54 -14.68
CA ASP A 378 -5.59 -7.76 -15.33
C ASP A 378 -6.79 -7.51 -14.39
N ASP A 379 -7.16 -8.48 -13.54
CA ASP A 379 -8.21 -8.29 -12.54
C ASP A 379 -7.80 -7.33 -11.41
N PHE A 380 -6.52 -7.28 -11.06
CA PHE A 380 -5.97 -6.28 -10.16
C PHE A 380 -5.96 -4.88 -10.81
N HIS A 381 -5.68 -4.78 -12.12
CA HIS A 381 -5.76 -3.53 -12.86
C HIS A 381 -7.20 -2.98 -12.96
N GLU A 382 -8.22 -3.84 -13.00
CA GLU A 382 -9.63 -3.44 -12.88
C GLU A 382 -9.95 -2.84 -11.51
N VAL A 383 -9.50 -3.48 -10.41
CA VAL A 383 -9.62 -2.92 -9.05
C VAL A 383 -8.91 -1.57 -8.93
N TYR A 384 -7.70 -1.45 -9.50
CA TYR A 384 -6.98 -0.18 -9.56
C TYR A 384 -7.78 0.91 -10.30
N SER A 385 -8.36 0.56 -11.46
CA SER A 385 -9.14 1.47 -12.30
C SER A 385 -10.37 2.01 -11.55
N TYR A 386 -11.10 1.14 -10.86
CA TYR A 386 -12.18 1.52 -9.94
C TYR A 386 -11.67 2.48 -8.85
N LEU A 387 -10.61 2.11 -8.14
CA LEU A 387 -10.12 2.88 -6.99
C LEU A 387 -9.64 4.27 -7.40
N PHE A 388 -8.97 4.41 -8.54
CA PHE A 388 -8.46 5.71 -8.99
C PHE A 388 -9.58 6.64 -9.48
N PHE A 389 -10.60 6.08 -10.14
CA PHE A 389 -11.79 6.83 -10.54
C PHE A 389 -12.62 7.31 -9.34
N GLU A 390 -12.91 6.42 -8.38
CA GLU A 390 -13.65 6.80 -7.17
C GLU A 390 -12.84 7.76 -6.29
N PHE A 391 -11.50 7.60 -6.21
CA PHE A 391 -10.64 8.55 -5.51
C PHE A 391 -10.67 9.95 -6.13
N SER A 392 -10.73 10.09 -7.47
CA SER A 392 -10.79 11.42 -8.09
C SER A 392 -12.09 12.16 -7.76
N ALA A 393 -13.22 11.44 -7.72
CA ALA A 393 -14.50 12.00 -7.31
C ALA A 393 -14.52 12.35 -5.82
N PHE A 394 -13.95 11.47 -4.98
CA PHE A 394 -13.80 11.70 -3.55
C PHE A 394 -12.93 12.92 -3.24
N TRP A 395 -11.76 13.05 -3.89
CA TRP A 395 -10.84 14.17 -3.74
C TRP A 395 -11.50 15.52 -4.01
N ILE A 396 -12.27 15.65 -5.10
CA ILE A 396 -12.99 16.89 -5.41
C ILE A 396 -14.10 17.15 -4.38
N LYS A 397 -14.81 16.11 -3.92
CA LYS A 397 -15.88 16.22 -2.92
C LYS A 397 -15.38 16.64 -1.52
N GLU A 398 -14.15 16.31 -1.18
CA GLU A 398 -13.52 16.67 0.10
C GLU A 398 -13.00 18.12 0.14
N GLU A 399 -13.06 18.85 -0.99
CA GLU A 399 -12.65 20.26 -1.14
C GLU A 399 -11.33 20.62 -0.45
N PRO A 400 -10.24 19.86 -0.67
CA PRO A 400 -9.01 19.98 0.11
C PRO A 400 -8.33 21.34 -0.06
N GLU A 401 -7.90 21.94 1.06
CA GLU A 401 -7.23 23.26 1.09
C GLU A 401 -6.00 23.33 0.17
N SER A 402 -5.27 22.22 0.03
CA SER A 402 -4.16 22.08 -0.91
C SER A 402 -3.78 20.62 -1.15
N VAL A 403 -2.97 20.38 -2.18
CA VAL A 403 -2.35 19.06 -2.43
C VAL A 403 -1.48 18.54 -1.26
N MET A 404 -1.07 19.40 -0.31
CA MET A 404 -0.24 18.98 0.82
C MET A 404 -0.95 18.00 1.76
N ILE A 405 -2.29 18.03 1.83
CA ILE A 405 -3.07 17.07 2.63
C ILE A 405 -3.41 15.77 1.86
N PHE A 406 -2.81 15.53 0.69
CA PHE A 406 -3.08 14.36 -0.16
C PHE A 406 -3.13 13.04 0.61
N ASN A 407 -2.13 12.76 1.45
CA ASN A 407 -2.07 11.51 2.19
C ASN A 407 -3.21 11.38 3.21
N GLN A 408 -3.65 12.47 3.84
CA GLN A 408 -4.76 12.44 4.81
C GLN A 408 -6.09 12.12 4.12
N VAL A 409 -6.37 12.76 2.98
CA VAL A 409 -7.57 12.49 2.18
C VAL A 409 -7.54 11.08 1.59
N ARG A 410 -6.38 10.62 1.10
CA ARG A 410 -6.17 9.23 0.66
C ARG A 410 -6.43 8.23 1.78
N ASP A 411 -5.95 8.49 2.99
CA ASP A 411 -6.13 7.56 4.11
C ASP A 411 -7.60 7.50 4.56
N LYS A 412 -8.29 8.65 4.57
CA LYS A 412 -9.76 8.70 4.74
C LYS A 412 -10.52 7.94 3.63
N PHE A 413 -10.07 8.03 2.38
CA PHE A 413 -10.60 7.22 1.28
C PHE A 413 -10.35 5.72 1.49
N ALA A 414 -9.15 5.35 1.94
CA ALA A 414 -8.78 3.97 2.22
C ALA A 414 -9.67 3.35 3.32
N ASP A 415 -9.94 4.08 4.40
CA ASP A 415 -10.82 3.64 5.49
C ASP A 415 -12.27 3.44 5.03
N ASN A 416 -12.76 4.30 4.12
CA ASN A 416 -14.07 4.13 3.49
C ASN A 416 -14.13 2.85 2.64
N ILE A 417 -13.12 2.61 1.80
CA ILE A 417 -13.05 1.41 0.96
C ILE A 417 -12.91 0.14 1.80
N ASP A 418 -12.05 0.11 2.81
CA ASP A 418 -11.91 -1.04 3.72
C ASP A 418 -13.23 -1.34 4.45
N THR A 419 -14.00 -0.30 4.80
CA THR A 419 -15.32 -0.44 5.41
C THR A 419 -16.34 -1.09 4.47
N ILE A 420 -16.32 -0.76 3.17
CA ILE A 420 -17.20 -1.37 2.16
C ILE A 420 -16.75 -2.82 1.86
N LEU A 421 -15.44 -3.10 1.85
CA LEU A 421 -14.87 -4.44 1.63
C LEU A 421 -15.13 -5.43 2.78
N LYS A 422 -15.51 -4.97 3.98
CA LYS A 422 -15.96 -5.85 5.08
C LYS A 422 -17.25 -6.62 4.76
N ASN A 423 -18.06 -6.15 3.81
CA ASN A 423 -19.21 -6.89 3.32
C ASN A 423 -18.74 -7.96 2.29
N PRO A 424 -18.95 -9.27 2.54
CA PRO A 424 -18.49 -10.32 1.63
C PRO A 424 -19.22 -10.36 0.28
N SER A 425 -20.35 -9.66 0.13
CA SER A 425 -21.06 -9.52 -1.16
C SER A 425 -20.58 -8.33 -2.01
N THR A 426 -19.65 -7.51 -1.51
CA THR A 426 -19.10 -6.36 -2.24
C THR A 426 -18.30 -6.80 -3.46
N VAL A 427 -18.61 -6.18 -4.59
CA VAL A 427 -17.79 -6.18 -5.81
C VAL A 427 -17.48 -4.73 -6.20
N LEU A 428 -16.19 -4.44 -6.42
CA LEU A 428 -15.72 -3.16 -6.95
C LEU A 428 -15.72 -3.25 -8.48
N GLU A 429 -16.52 -2.44 -9.17
CA GLU A 429 -16.70 -2.54 -10.63
C GLU A 429 -16.84 -1.15 -11.27
N LEU A 430 -15.94 -0.81 -12.19
CA LEU A 430 -15.96 0.50 -12.85
C LEU A 430 -17.01 0.57 -13.97
N LYS A 431 -18.23 1.02 -13.64
CA LYS A 431 -19.35 1.15 -14.59
C LYS A 431 -19.39 2.47 -15.35
N TYR A 432 -18.24 2.96 -15.82
CA TYR A 432 -18.16 4.25 -16.52
C TYR A 432 -17.91 4.07 -18.03
N THR A 433 -18.98 4.13 -18.82
CA THR A 433 -18.94 3.81 -20.25
C THR A 433 -18.83 5.02 -21.18
N SER A 434 -19.20 6.24 -20.75
CA SER A 434 -19.07 7.44 -21.60
C SER A 434 -19.00 8.76 -20.83
N ILE A 435 -18.44 9.79 -21.49
CA ILE A 435 -18.33 11.16 -20.96
C ILE A 435 -19.71 11.78 -20.66
N GLN A 436 -20.78 11.30 -21.32
CA GLN A 436 -22.14 11.85 -21.22
C GLN A 436 -23.00 11.25 -20.10
N SER A 437 -22.58 10.15 -19.45
CA SER A 437 -23.31 9.61 -18.30
C SER A 437 -23.03 10.45 -17.04
N SER A 438 -24.06 11.12 -16.51
CA SER A 438 -24.03 11.80 -15.22
C SER A 438 -23.67 10.81 -14.11
N ALA A 439 -22.51 11.00 -13.48
CA ALA A 439 -22.02 10.07 -12.46
C ALA A 439 -22.87 10.17 -11.19
N SER A 440 -23.59 9.09 -10.87
CA SER A 440 -24.28 8.91 -9.59
C SER A 440 -24.41 7.41 -9.29
N LEU A 441 -23.77 6.97 -8.20
CA LEU A 441 -24.13 5.81 -7.36
C LEU A 441 -24.56 4.51 -8.09
N SER A 442 -23.61 3.76 -8.67
CA SER A 442 -23.76 2.30 -8.90
C SER A 442 -22.46 1.50 -9.10
N SER A 443 -21.28 2.08 -8.84
CA SER A 443 -19.98 1.41 -9.00
C SER A 443 -19.74 0.24 -8.02
N VAL A 444 -20.50 0.15 -6.93
CA VAL A 444 -20.52 -1.02 -6.05
C VAL A 444 -21.71 -1.89 -6.43
N SER A 445 -21.45 -3.06 -7.00
CA SER A 445 -22.45 -4.13 -7.10
C SER A 445 -22.40 -4.97 -5.83
N THR A 446 -23.53 -5.07 -5.14
CA THR A 446 -23.78 -6.17 -4.20
C THR A 446 -24.41 -7.32 -4.98
N LEU A 447 -23.82 -8.50 -4.92
CA LEU A 447 -24.52 -9.71 -5.35
C LEU A 447 -25.67 -9.98 -4.37
N GLU A 448 -26.91 -9.82 -4.85
CA GLU A 448 -28.13 -10.37 -4.21
C GLU A 448 -28.01 -11.88 -4.05
#